data_AF-A0A2A6JYL6-F1
#
_entry.id   AF-A0A2A6JYL6-F1
#
_cell.length_a   1.000
_cell.length_b   1.000
_cell.length_c   1.000
_cell.angle_alpha   90.00
_cell.angle_beta   90.00
_cell.angle_gamma   90.00
#
_symmetry.space_group_name_H-M   'P 1'
#
loop_
_entity.id
_entity.type
_entity.pdbx_description
1 polymer ?
#
loop_
_entity_poly.entity_id
_entity_poly.type
_entity_poly.pdbx_seq_one_letter_code
_entity_poly.pdbx_strand_id
1 'polypeptide(L)'
;MSNANDHAAISACITTYLDGLYEGDADKIASVFQPTAALTYEELGAVRIIPRDEWLRAVRDRPSPLAQRLPRHDRVLQIDQSAPGTAFVKLKCAVPPRYFTDYLSMLKIDGQWQIVQKVYAIEVRESQDG
;
A
#
# COMPACT_ATOMS: atom_id res chain seq x y z
N MET A 1 3.05 11.45 -25.05
CA MET A 1 4.19 10.54 -24.73
C MET A 1 3.70 9.56 -23.68
N SER A 2 4.05 8.28 -23.81
CA SER A 2 3.11 7.12 -23.78
C SER A 2 2.54 6.68 -22.42
N ASN A 3 1.21 6.52 -22.36
CA ASN A 3 0.47 5.84 -21.27
C ASN A 3 1.02 4.44 -20.93
N ALA A 4 1.59 3.72 -21.91
CA ALA A 4 2.18 2.39 -21.68
C ALA A 4 3.38 2.43 -20.71
N ASN A 5 4.14 3.53 -20.71
CA ASN A 5 5.25 3.70 -19.77
C ASN A 5 4.73 4.04 -18.36
N ASP A 6 3.65 4.83 -18.27
CA ASP A 6 3.04 5.18 -16.99
C ASP A 6 2.40 3.99 -16.31
N HIS A 7 1.69 3.13 -17.04
CA HIS A 7 1.12 1.92 -16.45
C HIS A 7 2.21 1.01 -15.85
N ALA A 8 3.34 0.84 -16.55
CA ALA A 8 4.47 0.08 -16.04
C ALA A 8 5.11 0.74 -14.81
N ALA A 9 5.26 2.07 -14.82
CA ALA A 9 5.81 2.82 -13.70
C ALA A 9 4.90 2.80 -12.46
N ILE A 10 3.58 2.92 -12.64
CA ILE A 10 2.58 2.73 -11.59
C ILE A 10 2.70 1.31 -11.02
N SER A 11 2.76 0.29 -11.88
CA SER A 11 2.90 -1.10 -11.43
C SER A 11 4.19 -1.31 -10.64
N ALA A 12 5.32 -0.74 -11.07
CA ALA A 12 6.60 -0.82 -10.35
C ALA A 12 6.56 -0.10 -8.99
N CYS A 13 5.91 1.06 -8.91
CA CYS A 13 5.66 1.78 -7.66
C CYS A 13 4.84 0.90 -6.68
N ILE A 14 3.79 0.24 -7.17
CA ILE A 14 2.97 -0.69 -6.38
C ILE A 14 3.75 -1.94 -5.95
N THR A 15 4.54 -2.53 -6.84
CA THR A 15 5.43 -3.66 -6.48
C THR A 15 6.38 -3.27 -5.36
N THR A 16 7.01 -2.09 -5.46
CA THR A 16 7.93 -1.57 -4.43
C THR A 16 7.21 -1.42 -3.08
N TYR A 17 5.99 -0.88 -3.08
CA TYR A 17 5.16 -0.80 -1.87
C TYR A 17 4.88 -2.19 -1.27
N LEU A 18 4.42 -3.15 -2.09
CA LEU A 18 4.06 -4.49 -1.63
C LEU A 18 5.28 -5.26 -1.11
N ASP A 19 6.42 -5.12 -1.77
CA ASP A 19 7.69 -5.71 -1.33
C ASP A 19 8.13 -5.11 0.01
N GLY A 20 8.10 -3.79 0.15
CA GLY A 20 8.42 -3.12 1.41
C GLY A 20 7.48 -3.56 2.55
N LEU A 21 6.18 -3.74 2.26
CA LEU A 21 5.23 -4.24 3.24
C LEU A 21 5.51 -5.69 3.65
N TYR A 22 5.86 -6.55 2.70
CA TYR A 22 6.17 -7.96 2.93
C TYR A 22 7.48 -8.15 3.70
N GLU A 23 8.50 -7.38 3.33
CA GLU A 23 9.85 -7.44 3.92
C GLU A 23 9.93 -6.72 5.28
N GLY A 24 9.01 -5.78 5.55
CA GLY A 24 9.10 -4.87 6.70
C GLY A 24 10.07 -3.71 6.48
N ASP A 25 10.41 -3.42 5.22
CA ASP A 25 11.32 -2.35 4.84
C ASP A 25 10.55 -1.02 4.72
N ALA A 26 10.56 -0.26 5.81
CA ALA A 26 9.89 1.03 5.88
C ALA A 26 10.52 2.09 4.95
N ASP A 27 11.80 1.99 4.62
CA ASP A 27 12.46 2.97 3.75
C ASP A 27 12.09 2.71 2.28
N LYS A 28 11.95 1.45 1.89
CA LYS A 28 11.37 1.04 0.59
C LYS A 28 9.92 1.49 0.44
N ILE A 29 9.12 1.42 1.50
CA ILE A 29 7.76 1.98 1.48
C ILE A 29 7.84 3.52 1.36
N ALA A 30 8.69 4.17 2.14
CA ALA A 30 8.83 5.62 2.15
C ALA A 30 9.20 6.19 0.79
N SER A 31 9.99 5.46 -0.02
CA SER A 31 10.42 5.93 -1.35
C SER A 31 9.28 6.04 -2.38
N VAL A 32 8.13 5.42 -2.12
CA VAL A 32 6.97 5.43 -3.02
C VAL A 32 5.72 6.11 -2.44
N PHE A 33 5.78 6.56 -1.19
CA PHE A 33 4.71 7.35 -0.57
C PHE A 33 5.12 8.82 -0.44
N GLN A 34 4.24 9.73 -0.85
CA GLN A 34 4.44 11.16 -0.62
C GLN A 34 4.58 11.48 0.89
N PRO A 35 5.43 12.44 1.30
CA PRO A 35 5.60 12.82 2.71
C PRO A 35 4.34 13.22 3.44
N THR A 36 3.37 13.78 2.73
CA THR A 36 2.08 14.20 3.29
C THR A 36 1.01 13.10 3.23
N ALA A 37 1.35 11.89 2.77
CA ALA A 37 0.38 10.81 2.66
C ALA A 37 -0.10 10.36 4.05
N ALA A 38 -1.32 9.84 4.08
CA ALA A 38 -1.91 9.24 5.26
C ALA A 38 -2.66 7.96 4.90
N LEU A 39 -2.76 7.09 5.89
CA LEU A 39 -3.57 5.89 5.86
C LEU A 39 -4.89 6.21 6.55
N THR A 40 -6.00 6.07 5.82
CA THR A 40 -7.33 6.35 6.31
C THR A 40 -8.15 5.06 6.32
N TYR A 41 -8.84 4.79 7.41
CA TYR A 41 -9.71 3.63 7.53
C TYR A 41 -10.87 3.93 8.47
N GLU A 42 -11.86 3.06 8.44
CA GLU A 42 -12.99 3.10 9.36
C GLU A 42 -12.71 2.17 10.54
N GLU A 43 -13.03 2.64 11.75
CA GLU A 43 -12.99 1.86 12.98
C GLU A 43 -14.16 2.24 13.89
N LEU A 44 -15.04 1.29 14.18
CA LEU A 44 -16.20 1.44 15.07
C LEU A 44 -17.13 2.62 14.67
N GLY A 45 -17.38 2.77 13.37
CA GLY A 45 -18.19 3.82 12.77
C GLY A 45 -17.49 5.18 12.63
N ALA A 46 -16.20 5.26 12.94
CA ALA A 46 -15.45 6.52 12.92
C ALA A 46 -14.27 6.48 11.95
N VAL A 47 -13.94 7.65 11.38
CA VAL A 47 -12.74 7.80 10.55
C VAL A 47 -11.50 7.80 11.45
N ARG A 48 -10.50 7.04 11.06
CA ARG A 48 -9.15 7.03 11.62
C ARG A 48 -8.16 7.42 10.54
N ILE A 49 -7.17 8.22 10.92
CA ILE A 49 -6.12 8.70 10.03
C ILE A 49 -4.79 8.46 10.73
N ILE A 50 -3.88 7.75 10.05
CA ILE A 50 -2.51 7.52 10.51
C ILE A 50 -1.57 8.23 9.53
N PRO A 51 -0.82 9.25 9.95
CA PRO A 51 0.20 9.87 9.10
C PRO A 51 1.23 8.83 8.63
N ARG A 52 1.72 8.96 7.39
CA ARG A 52 2.68 8.01 6.79
C ARG A 52 3.83 7.68 7.74
N ASP A 53 4.48 8.70 8.31
CA ASP A 53 5.69 8.50 9.12
C ASP A 53 5.40 7.79 10.45
N GLU A 54 4.19 7.93 10.99
CA GLU A 54 3.75 7.16 12.15
C GLU A 54 3.54 5.69 11.78
N TRP A 55 2.87 5.42 10.65
CA TRP A 55 2.72 4.07 10.15
C TRP A 55 4.07 3.41 9.84
N LEU A 56 5.02 4.15 9.25
CA LEU A 56 6.36 3.64 8.96
C LEU A 56 7.14 3.26 10.22
N ARG A 57 6.97 3.97 11.35
CA ARG A 57 7.53 3.52 12.64
C ARG A 57 6.96 2.15 13.03
N ALA A 58 5.64 1.99 12.96
CA ALA A 58 4.99 0.71 13.25
C ALA A 58 5.38 -0.43 12.28
N VAL A 59 5.80 -0.11 11.03
CA VAL A 59 6.37 -1.10 10.11
C VAL A 59 7.75 -1.56 10.59
N ARG A 60 8.61 -0.64 11.05
CA ARG A 60 9.96 -0.96 11.55
C ARG A 60 9.92 -1.80 12.84
N ASP A 61 8.94 -1.54 13.70
CA ASP A 61 8.90 -2.10 15.05
C ASP A 61 8.23 -3.49 15.15
N ARG A 62 7.63 -3.99 14.05
CA ARG A 62 6.94 -5.28 14.04
C ARG A 62 7.75 -6.35 13.28
N PRO A 63 7.64 -7.64 13.66
CA PRO A 63 8.11 -8.73 12.80
C PRO A 63 7.42 -8.68 11.44
N SER A 64 8.19 -8.69 10.36
CA SER A 64 7.63 -8.66 9.01
C SER A 64 7.00 -9.99 8.60
N PRO A 65 6.07 -10.00 7.63
CA PRO A 65 5.59 -11.24 7.03
C PRO A 65 6.72 -12.14 6.52
N LEU A 66 7.75 -11.57 5.89
CA LEU A 66 8.93 -12.32 5.43
C LEU A 66 9.69 -12.96 6.60
N ALA A 67 9.97 -12.20 7.67
CA ALA A 67 10.68 -12.72 8.84
C ALA A 67 9.90 -13.87 9.52
N GLN A 68 8.57 -13.82 9.44
CA GLN A 68 7.66 -14.86 9.94
C GLN A 68 7.40 -15.98 8.94
N ARG A 69 7.99 -15.92 7.73
CA ARG A 69 7.78 -16.87 6.63
C ARG A 69 6.31 -17.02 6.22
N LEU A 70 5.54 -15.95 6.36
CA LEU A 70 4.14 -15.94 5.97
C LEU A 70 4.01 -15.87 4.44
N PRO A 71 2.98 -16.49 3.85
CA PRO A 71 2.73 -16.40 2.42
C PRO A 71 2.33 -14.97 2.01
N ARG A 72 2.71 -14.58 0.78
CA ARG A 72 2.22 -13.35 0.17
C ARG A 72 0.77 -13.52 -0.26
N HIS A 73 -0.03 -12.49 -0.01
CA HIS A 73 -1.46 -12.45 -0.40
C HIS A 73 -1.75 -11.26 -1.31
N ASP A 74 -0.71 -10.79 -1.99
CA ASP A 74 -0.74 -9.54 -2.72
C ASP A 74 -1.37 -9.75 -4.09
N ARG A 75 -2.30 -8.88 -4.49
CA ARG A 75 -2.94 -8.95 -5.80
C ARG A 75 -3.44 -7.59 -6.22
N VAL A 76 -2.92 -7.05 -7.32
CA VAL A 76 -3.53 -5.88 -7.98
C VAL A 76 -4.88 -6.28 -8.56
N LEU A 77 -5.93 -5.55 -8.22
CA LEU A 77 -7.30 -5.78 -8.68
C LEU A 77 -7.68 -4.83 -9.82
N GLN A 78 -7.20 -3.58 -9.75
CA GLN A 78 -7.50 -2.56 -10.74
C GLN A 78 -6.40 -1.50 -10.75
N ILE A 79 -6.05 -1.04 -11.95
CA ILE A 79 -5.30 0.19 -12.18
C ILE A 79 -6.16 1.05 -13.11
N ASP A 80 -6.46 2.27 -12.68
CA ASP A 80 -7.20 3.26 -13.45
C ASP A 80 -6.38 4.55 -13.55
N GLN A 81 -5.89 4.87 -14.74
CA GLN A 81 -5.16 6.10 -15.01
C GLN A 81 -6.11 7.11 -15.67
N SER A 82 -6.70 7.99 -14.85
CA SER A 82 -7.68 8.98 -15.31
C SER A 82 -7.04 10.18 -16.03
N ALA A 83 -5.74 10.42 -15.83
CA ALA A 83 -4.98 11.49 -16.48
C ALA A 83 -3.48 11.15 -16.55
N PRO A 84 -2.67 11.88 -17.36
CA PRO A 84 -1.22 11.65 -17.44
C PRO A 84 -0.46 11.69 -16.10
N GLY A 85 -1.00 12.39 -15.10
CA GLY A 85 -0.40 12.54 -13.78
C GLY A 85 -1.23 12.03 -12.61
N THR A 86 -2.35 11.35 -12.87
CA THR A 86 -3.27 10.86 -11.82
C THR A 86 -3.67 9.42 -12.10
N ALA A 87 -3.58 8.58 -11.07
CA ALA A 87 -4.03 7.20 -11.14
C ALA A 87 -4.66 6.74 -9.83
N PHE A 88 -5.47 5.70 -9.93
CA PHE A 88 -6.08 5.00 -8.82
C PHE A 88 -5.73 3.51 -8.93
N VAL A 89 -5.32 2.90 -7.83
CA VAL A 89 -5.03 1.47 -7.76
C VAL A 89 -5.83 0.83 -6.64
N LYS A 90 -6.54 -0.26 -6.97
CA LYS A 90 -7.14 -1.15 -5.98
C LYS A 90 -6.33 -2.43 -5.91
N LEU A 91 -5.96 -2.86 -4.72
CA LEU A 91 -5.20 -4.10 -4.52
C LEU A 91 -5.58 -4.82 -3.23
N LYS A 92 -5.19 -6.09 -3.14
CA LYS A 92 -5.15 -6.86 -1.90
C LYS A 92 -3.72 -6.99 -1.42
N CYS A 93 -3.52 -7.01 -0.11
CA CYS A 93 -2.27 -7.40 0.55
C CYS A 93 -2.59 -7.93 1.96
N ALA A 94 -1.60 -8.49 2.66
CA ALA A 94 -1.82 -8.97 4.02
C ALA A 94 -0.59 -8.80 4.90
N VAL A 95 -0.85 -8.60 6.19
CA VAL A 95 0.08 -8.84 7.29
C VAL A 95 -0.71 -9.72 8.26
N PRO A 96 -0.75 -11.05 8.02
CA PRO A 96 -1.62 -11.96 8.78
C PRO A 96 -1.48 -11.75 10.30
N PRO A 97 -2.60 -11.78 11.05
CA PRO A 97 -3.96 -12.19 10.64
C PRO A 97 -4.78 -11.12 9.89
N ARG A 98 -4.19 -9.97 9.55
CA ARG A 98 -4.88 -8.85 8.89
C ARG A 98 -4.75 -8.93 7.38
N TYR A 99 -5.88 -8.87 6.69
CA TYR A 99 -6.00 -8.87 5.24
C TYR A 99 -6.62 -7.55 4.80
N PHE A 100 -6.02 -6.90 3.81
CA PHE A 100 -6.38 -5.55 3.40
C PHE A 100 -6.88 -5.52 1.96
N THR A 101 -7.87 -4.66 1.72
CA THR A 101 -8.13 -4.14 0.36
C THR A 101 -7.80 -2.66 0.37
N ASP A 102 -6.71 -2.30 -0.29
CA ASP A 102 -6.22 -0.93 -0.38
C ASP A 102 -6.82 -0.23 -1.61
N TYR A 103 -7.14 1.04 -1.43
CA TYR A 103 -7.60 2.02 -2.39
C TYR A 103 -6.56 3.14 -2.40
N LEU A 104 -5.70 3.15 -3.41
CA LEU A 104 -4.52 4.02 -3.49
C LEU A 104 -4.75 5.10 -4.53
N SER A 105 -4.78 6.35 -4.11
CA SER A 105 -4.68 7.49 -5.02
C SER A 105 -3.22 7.84 -5.25
N MET A 106 -2.84 7.99 -6.50
CA MET A 106 -1.46 8.22 -6.92
C MET A 106 -1.37 9.48 -7.77
N LEU A 107 -0.27 10.21 -7.60
CA LEU A 107 0.07 11.36 -8.42
C LEU A 107 1.48 11.19 -8.98
N LYS A 108 1.70 11.77 -10.16
CA LYS A 108 3.02 11.88 -10.77
C LYS A 108 3.61 13.25 -10.43
N ILE A 109 4.58 13.29 -9.52
CA ILE A 109 5.25 14.51 -9.06
C ILE A 109 6.70 14.46 -9.52
N ASP A 110 7.16 15.51 -10.19
CA ASP A 110 8.51 15.61 -10.77
C ASP A 110 8.89 14.39 -11.62
N GLY A 111 7.91 13.87 -12.37
CA GLY A 111 8.07 12.71 -13.24
C GLY A 111 7.99 11.34 -12.54
N GLN A 112 7.86 11.30 -11.22
CA GLN A 112 7.82 10.08 -10.42
C GLN A 112 6.41 9.79 -9.88
N TRP A 113 5.95 8.55 -10.05
CA TRP A 113 4.66 8.10 -9.50
C TRP A 113 4.79 7.80 -8.02
N GLN A 114 3.90 8.39 -7.22
CA GLN A 114 3.90 8.26 -5.77
C GLN A 114 2.47 8.05 -5.25
N ILE A 115 2.34 7.26 -4.20
CA ILE A 115 1.10 7.06 -3.48
C ILE A 115 0.88 8.28 -2.57
N VAL A 116 -0.20 9.01 -2.80
CA VAL A 116 -0.48 10.27 -2.08
C VAL A 116 -1.56 10.12 -1.01
N GLN A 117 -2.44 9.13 -1.15
CA GLN A 117 -3.44 8.75 -0.17
C GLN A 117 -3.68 7.25 -0.22
N LYS A 118 -3.86 6.64 0.95
CA LYS A 118 -4.29 5.25 1.10
C LYS A 118 -5.57 5.21 1.94
N VAL A 119 -6.64 4.68 1.37
CA VAL A 119 -7.81 4.23 2.12
C VAL A 119 -7.84 2.71 2.11
N TYR A 120 -8.21 2.05 3.19
CA TYR A 120 -8.31 0.59 3.17
C TYR A 120 -9.47 0.03 3.98
N ALA A 121 -9.95 -1.12 3.52
CA ALA A 121 -10.77 -2.02 4.32
C ALA A 121 -9.87 -3.11 4.92
N ILE A 122 -10.16 -3.51 6.16
CA ILE A 122 -9.42 -4.55 6.87
C ILE A 122 -10.38 -5.70 7.24
N GLU A 123 -9.91 -6.92 7.00
CA GLU A 123 -10.53 -8.16 7.46
C GLU A 123 -9.53 -8.87 8.36
N VAL A 124 -9.92 -9.23 9.58
CA VAL A 124 -9.10 -10.06 10.47
C VAL A 124 -9.59 -11.49 10.32
N ARG A 125 -8.67 -12.40 9.97
CA ARG A 125 -8.97 -13.83 9.87
C ARG A 125 -8.27 -14.55 11.01
N GLU A 126 -9.05 -15.19 11.87
CA GLU A 126 -8.51 -16.06 12.89
C GLU A 126 -7.85 -17.28 12.23
N SER A 127 -6.76 -17.76 12.81
CA SER A 127 -6.18 -19.05 12.45
C SER A 127 -7.25 -20.12 12.61
N GLN A 128 -7.57 -20.86 11.56
CA GLN A 128 -8.25 -22.14 11.72
C GLN A 128 -7.21 -23.12 12.28
N ASP A 129 -6.97 -23.06 13.58
CA ASP A 129 -6.28 -24.14 14.28
C ASP A 129 -7.26 -25.32 14.37
N GLY A 130 -7.04 -26.31 13.51
CA GLY A 130 -7.68 -27.62 13.51
C GLY A 130 -6.63 -28.68 13.21
#